data_AF-A0A2V5QHH8-F1
#
_entry.id   AF-A0A2V5QHH8-F1
#
_cell.length_a   1.000
_cell.length_b   1.000
_cell.length_c   1.000
_cell.angle_alpha   90.00
_cell.angle_beta   90.00
_cell.angle_gamma   90.00
#
_symmetry.space_group_name_H-M   'P 1'
#
loop_
_entity.id
_entity.type
_entity.pdbx_description
1 polymer ?
#
loop_
_entity_poly.entity_id
_entity_poly.type
_entity_poly.pdbx_seq_one_letter_code
_entity_poly.pdbx_strand_id
1 'polypeptide(L)'
;MKTLCVFAVCLVFALAPGIARQRHVTFRVHAQANPRDTEVFSTSVRARFSGKDIRIEKLPWISERDVTAFSPYPAQDGTYGALIQLDEHGRVVLDSLSVERR
;
A
#
# COMPACT_ATOMS: atom_id res chain seq x y z
N MET A 1 1.17 23.63 -51.14
CA MET A 1 1.80 24.27 -49.96
C MET A 1 0.90 24.26 -48.71
N LYS A 2 -0.39 24.59 -48.81
CA LYS A 2 -1.34 24.55 -47.67
C LYS A 2 -1.50 23.17 -47.00
N THR A 3 -1.55 22.09 -47.79
CA THR A 3 -1.74 20.72 -47.27
C THR A 3 -0.54 20.20 -46.48
N LEU A 4 0.67 20.58 -46.87
CA LEU A 4 1.91 20.23 -46.17
C LEU A 4 2.00 20.92 -44.80
N CYS A 5 1.53 22.17 -44.69
CA CYS A 5 1.47 22.87 -43.40
C CYS A 5 0.48 22.21 -42.43
N VAL A 6 -0.69 21.76 -42.92
CA VAL A 6 -1.67 21.06 -42.08
C VAL A 6 -1.09 19.74 -41.57
N PHE A 7 -0.42 18.98 -42.44
CA PHE A 7 0.24 17.74 -42.03
C PHE A 7 1.34 17.96 -40.99
N ALA A 8 2.15 19.01 -41.17
CA ALA A 8 3.19 19.37 -40.22
C ALA A 8 2.61 19.75 -38.84
N VAL A 9 1.50 20.49 -38.81
CA VAL A 9 0.80 20.85 -37.56
C VAL A 9 0.20 19.61 -36.86
N CYS A 10 -0.40 18.69 -37.61
CA CYS A 10 -0.90 17.43 -37.05
C CYS A 10 0.22 16.55 -36.49
N LEU A 11 1.38 16.51 -37.15
CA LEU A 11 2.53 15.73 -36.69
C LEU A 11 3.08 16.30 -35.37
N VAL A 12 3.14 17.62 -35.24
CA VAL A 12 3.58 18.29 -34.01
C VAL A 12 2.64 18.01 -32.84
N PHE A 13 1.32 17.95 -33.07
CA PHE A 13 0.35 17.58 -32.03
C PHE A 13 0.40 16.08 -31.67
N ALA A 14 0.73 15.20 -32.61
CA ALA A 14 0.88 13.77 -32.35
C ALA A 14 2.16 13.43 -31.55
N LEU A 15 3.20 14.26 -31.66
CA LEU A 15 4.45 14.10 -30.91
C LEU A 15 4.46 14.78 -29.54
N ALA A 16 3.41 15.54 -29.17
CA ALA A 16 3.33 16.08 -27.82
C ALA A 16 3.19 14.90 -26.85
N PRO A 17 4.21 14.61 -25.99
CA PRO A 17 4.03 13.62 -24.96
C PRO A 17 2.90 14.15 -24.09
N GLY A 18 1.77 13.45 -24.08
CA GLY A 18 0.72 13.72 -23.13
C GLY A 18 1.37 13.63 -21.76
N ILE A 19 1.60 14.79 -21.13
CA ILE A 19 2.09 14.88 -19.76
C ILE A 19 0.92 14.37 -18.92
N ALA A 20 0.80 13.05 -18.83
CA ALA A 20 -0.06 12.39 -17.88
C ALA A 20 0.41 12.93 -16.54
N ARG A 21 -0.39 13.83 -15.93
CA ARG A 21 -0.09 14.39 -14.62
C ARG A 21 0.26 13.20 -13.73
N GLN A 22 1.51 13.14 -13.29
CA GLN A 22 1.96 12.22 -12.27
C GLN A 22 1.14 12.59 -11.03
N ARG A 23 -0.04 11.96 -10.88
CA ARG A 23 -0.86 12.16 -9.69
C ARG A 23 -0.01 11.58 -8.58
N HIS A 24 0.42 12.45 -7.66
CA HIS A 24 1.26 12.08 -6.54
C HIS A 24 0.42 11.19 -5.61
N VAL A 25 0.36 9.89 -5.92
CA VAL A 25 -0.36 8.93 -5.11
C VAL A 25 0.58 8.47 -4.01
N THR A 26 0.37 9.03 -2.83
CA THR A 26 1.03 8.55 -1.61
C THR A 26 0.23 7.36 -1.10
N PHE A 27 0.82 6.18 -1.17
CA PHE A 27 0.27 5.01 -0.49
C PHE A 27 0.87 4.90 0.89
N ARG A 28 0.01 5.05 1.90
CA ARG A 28 0.32 4.73 3.28
C ARG A 28 -0.45 3.48 3.66
N VAL A 29 0.28 2.39 3.93
CA VAL A 29 -0.30 1.24 4.61
C VAL A 29 -0.43 1.61 6.07
N HIS A 30 -1.64 1.96 6.47
CA HIS A 30 -2.01 1.98 7.87
C HIS A 30 -2.54 0.58 8.20
N ALA A 31 -1.74 -0.25 8.87
CA ALA A 31 -2.24 -1.47 9.48
C ALA A 31 -3.30 -1.08 10.52
N GLN A 32 -4.58 -1.11 10.14
CA GLN A 32 -5.72 -0.71 10.98
C GLN A 32 -5.42 0.48 11.91
N ALA A 33 -4.98 1.62 11.37
CA ALA A 33 -4.86 2.85 12.15
C ALA A 33 -6.25 3.42 12.42
N ASN A 34 -6.88 2.93 13.48
CA ASN A 34 -7.94 3.66 14.16
C ASN A 34 -7.25 4.78 14.98
N PRO A 35 -7.82 5.99 15.13
CA PRO A 35 -7.29 7.04 16.03
C PRO A 35 -7.10 6.63 17.51
N ARG A 36 -7.35 5.37 17.87
CA ARG A 36 -7.00 4.71 19.14
C ARG A 36 -5.66 3.96 19.13
N ASP A 37 -4.83 4.08 18.09
CA ASP A 37 -3.54 3.39 17.97
C ASP A 37 -2.46 3.97 18.90
N THR A 38 -2.70 3.78 20.19
CA THR A 38 -1.72 3.67 21.26
C THR A 38 -2.27 2.57 22.18
N GLU A 39 -1.43 1.63 22.63
CA GLU A 39 -1.75 0.31 23.27
C GLU A 39 -1.79 -0.92 22.34
N VAL A 40 -1.98 -0.79 21.02
CA VAL A 40 -2.16 -1.95 20.11
C VAL A 40 -0.89 -2.78 19.92
N PHE A 41 0.28 -2.13 19.83
CA PHE A 41 1.57 -2.81 19.70
C PHE A 41 2.24 -3.11 21.03
N SER A 42 1.75 -2.55 22.14
CA SER A 42 2.32 -2.69 23.47
C SER A 42 1.24 -2.39 24.51
N THR A 43 0.58 -3.43 25.04
CA THR A 43 -0.41 -3.30 26.12
C THR A 43 0.24 -3.63 27.46
N SER A 44 0.08 -2.78 28.48
CA SER A 44 0.38 -3.17 29.86
C SER A 44 -0.76 -4.03 30.40
N VAL A 45 -0.49 -5.30 30.67
CA VAL A 45 -1.43 -6.21 31.32
C VAL A 45 -0.98 -6.43 32.75
N ARG A 46 -1.90 -6.32 33.71
CA ARG A 46 -1.64 -6.73 35.09
C ARG A 46 -1.63 -8.26 35.15
N ALA A 47 -0.47 -8.86 35.43
CA ALA A 47 -0.35 -10.30 35.57
C ALA A 47 -1.21 -10.77 36.77
N ARG A 48 -2.30 -11.50 36.50
CA ARG A 48 -3.27 -11.92 37.54
C ARG A 48 -2.65 -12.76 38.66
N PHE A 49 -1.55 -13.46 38.38
CA PHE A 49 -0.85 -14.33 39.33
C PHE A 49 0.22 -13.60 40.16
N SER A 50 0.94 -12.65 39.55
CA SER A 50 2.08 -11.97 40.19
C SER A 50 1.75 -10.55 40.67
N GLY A 51 0.63 -9.97 40.23
CA GLY A 51 0.28 -8.58 40.52
C GLY A 51 1.30 -7.59 39.98
N LYS A 52 2.08 -7.92 38.95
CA LYS A 52 3.04 -7.03 38.30
C LYS A 52 2.48 -6.55 36.95
N ASP A 53 2.79 -5.31 36.58
CA ASP A 53 2.50 -4.83 35.23
C ASP A 53 3.52 -5.45 34.26
N ILE A 54 3.02 -6.26 33.34
CA ILE A 54 3.79 -6.83 32.24
C ILE A 54 3.40 -6.13 30.95
N ARG A 55 4.37 -5.82 30.11
CA ARG A 55 4.14 -5.19 28.82
C ARG A 55 4.10 -6.27 27.75
N ILE A 56 2.98 -6.41 27.06
CA ILE A 56 2.78 -7.36 25.97
C ILE A 56 2.91 -6.60 24.67
N GLU A 57 3.98 -6.88 23.95
CA GLU A 57 4.20 -6.33 22.61
C GLU A 57 3.59 -7.24 21.55
N LYS A 58 2.76 -6.68 20.66
CA LYS A 58 2.23 -7.41 19.51
C LYS A 58 3.10 -7.10 18.31
N LEU A 59 3.79 -8.11 17.79
CA LEU A 59 4.59 -7.99 16.58
C LEU A 59 3.70 -8.21 15.34
N PRO A 60 3.82 -7.38 14.29
CA PRO A 60 3.09 -7.60 13.04
C PRO A 60 3.65 -8.83 12.32
N TRP A 61 2.77 -9.63 11.70
CA TRP A 61 3.16 -10.80 10.90
C TRP A 61 3.82 -10.41 9.58
N ILE A 62 3.35 -9.33 8.96
CA ILE A 62 3.92 -8.76 7.73
C ILE A 62 4.26 -7.30 8.03
N SER A 63 5.45 -6.89 7.64
CA SER A 63 6.00 -5.56 7.82
C SER A 63 6.35 -4.90 6.48
N GLU A 64 6.68 -3.62 6.49
CA GLU A 64 7.13 -2.89 5.30
C GLU A 64 8.41 -3.48 4.69
N ARG A 65 9.23 -4.18 5.49
CA ARG A 65 10.47 -4.84 5.02
C ARG A 65 10.18 -6.01 4.09
N ASP A 66 9.00 -6.60 4.24
CA ASP A 66 8.54 -7.72 3.41
C ASP A 66 7.93 -7.25 2.08
N VAL A 67 7.89 -5.92 1.83
CA VAL A 67 7.34 -5.32 0.61
C VAL A 67 8.46 -4.97 -0.35
N THR A 68 8.41 -5.52 -1.57
CA THR A 68 9.40 -5.29 -2.63
C THR A 68 8.96 -4.25 -3.65
N ALA A 69 7.65 -4.15 -3.91
CA ALA A 69 7.10 -3.17 -4.83
C ALA A 69 5.66 -2.79 -4.48
N PHE A 70 5.25 -1.63 -4.97
CA PHE A 70 3.92 -1.09 -4.76
C PHE A 70 3.41 -0.40 -6.04
N SER A 71 2.15 -0.65 -6.41
CA SER A 71 1.49 0.04 -7.52
C SER A 71 0.03 0.38 -7.18
N PRO A 72 -0.37 1.67 -7.17
CA PRO A 72 -1.76 2.05 -7.06
C PRO A 72 -2.48 1.88 -8.40
N TYR A 73 -3.79 1.66 -8.37
CA TYR A 73 -4.63 1.67 -9.56
C TYR A 73 -6.00 2.29 -9.27
N PRO A 74 -6.64 2.95 -10.24
CA PRO A 74 -8.01 3.44 -10.08
C PRO A 74 -8.98 2.25 -10.07
N ALA A 75 -9.91 2.24 -9.11
CA ALA A 75 -11.01 1.28 -9.07
C ALA A 75 -12.22 1.81 -9.85
N GLN A 76 -13.12 0.90 -10.25
CA GLN A 76 -14.27 1.23 -11.10
C GLN A 76 -15.30 2.16 -10.42
N ASP A 77 -15.35 2.14 -9.10
CA ASP A 77 -16.25 2.95 -8.26
C ASP A 77 -15.69 4.35 -7.96
N GLY A 78 -14.60 4.74 -8.61
CA GLY A 78 -13.92 6.02 -8.37
C GLY A 78 -13.04 6.03 -7.12
N THR A 79 -12.90 4.89 -6.43
CA THR A 79 -11.91 4.70 -5.37
C THR A 79 -10.55 4.28 -5.95
N TYR A 80 -9.59 3.97 -5.10
CA TYR A 80 -8.25 3.52 -5.51
C TYR A 80 -7.94 2.19 -4.84
N GLY A 81 -7.39 1.28 -5.65
CA GLY A 81 -6.80 0.03 -5.19
C GLY A 81 -5.27 0.12 -5.16
N ALA A 82 -4.69 -0.89 -4.55
CA ALA A 82 -3.25 -1.03 -4.33
C ALA A 82 -2.83 -2.46 -4.60
N LEU A 83 -1.77 -2.64 -5.40
CA LEU A 83 -1.04 -3.89 -5.52
C LEU A 83 0.22 -3.77 -4.67
N ILE A 84 0.40 -4.73 -3.76
CA ILE A 84 1.58 -4.86 -2.92
C ILE A 84 2.28 -6.14 -3.34
N GLN A 85 3.52 -6.02 -3.79
CA GLN A 85 4.36 -7.17 -4.07
C GLN A 85 5.17 -7.50 -2.81
N LEU A 86 4.95 -8.68 -2.26
CA LEU A 86 5.71 -9.18 -1.12
C LEU A 86 6.96 -9.94 -1.58
N ASP A 87 8.00 -9.93 -0.77
CA ASP A 87 9.13 -10.85 -0.92
C ASP A 87 8.73 -12.30 -0.57
N GLU A 88 9.69 -13.21 -0.65
CA GLU A 88 9.43 -14.63 -0.39
C GLU A 88 8.92 -14.88 1.04
N HIS A 89 9.48 -14.17 2.03
CA HIS A 89 9.06 -14.29 3.42
C HIS A 89 7.62 -13.83 3.62
N GLY A 90 7.29 -12.62 3.15
CA GLY A 90 5.95 -12.05 3.26
C GLY A 90 4.90 -12.88 2.54
N ARG A 91 5.25 -13.49 1.39
CA ARG A 91 4.35 -14.39 0.65
C ARG A 91 4.01 -15.65 1.43
N VAL A 92 5.02 -16.34 1.99
CA VAL A 92 4.81 -17.56 2.78
C VAL A 92 3.97 -17.26 4.03
N VAL A 93 4.26 -16.15 4.72
CA VAL A 93 3.47 -15.72 5.87
C VAL A 93 2.03 -15.43 5.48
N LEU A 94 1.80 -14.66 4.41
CA LEU A 94 0.45 -14.35 3.95
C LEU A 94 -0.35 -15.61 3.59
N ASP A 95 0.28 -16.59 2.94
CA ASP A 95 -0.35 -17.84 2.55
C ASP A 95 -0.77 -18.66 3.78
N SER A 96 0.13 -18.79 4.76
CA SER A 96 -0.16 -19.47 6.02
C SER A 96 -1.36 -18.86 6.76
N LEU A 97 -1.39 -17.52 6.89
CA LEU A 97 -2.50 -16.78 7.52
C LEU A 97 -3.81 -16.93 6.76
N SER A 98 -3.76 -16.98 5.43
CA SER A 98 -4.94 -17.14 4.57
C SER A 98 -5.56 -18.52 4.73
N VAL A 99 -4.73 -19.56 4.93
CA VAL A 99 -5.18 -20.92 5.18
C VAL A 99 -5.73 -21.09 6.60
N GLU A 100 -5.03 -20.55 7.60
CA GLU A 100 -5.42 -20.68 9.02
C GLU A 100 -6.76 -20.02 9.34
N ARG A 101 -7.13 -18.96 8.61
CA ARG A 101 -8.37 -18.18 8.83
C ARG A 101 -9.49 -18.47 7.85
N ARG A 102 -9.38 -19.52 7.04
CA ARG A 102 -10.42 -19.95 6.11
C ARG A 102 -11.42 -20.89 6.77
#